data_AF-A0A2K2DUA0-F1
#
_entry.id   AF-A0A2K2DUA0-F1
#
_cell.length_a   1.000
_cell.length_b   1.000
_cell.length_c   1.000
_cell.angle_alpha   90.00
_cell.angle_beta   90.00
_cell.angle_gamma   90.00
#
_symmetry.space_group_name_H-M   'P 1'
#
loop_
_entity.id
_entity.type
_entity.pdbx_description
1 polymer ?
#
loop_
_entity_poly.entity_id
_entity_poly.type
_entity_poly.pdbx_seq_one_letter_code
_entity_poly.pdbx_strand_id
1 'polypeptide(L)'
;MGDLNNVMNPDEKSSSNINASRIQCFNHFVKRCGLVDLAFNGPAYTWCNKRFTSTPVYERLDSCLANADWCASFPNTNVYNLPIILIDHTPGLTITGSSFRRPRFHFKFENWWLMEEDFQSVPKT
;
A
#
# COMPACT_ATOMS: atom_id res chain seq x y z
N MET A 1 4.95 0.63 9.41
CA MET A 1 4.42 0.33 8.07
C MET A 1 4.36 -1.16 7.87
N GLY A 2 3.33 -1.68 7.23
CA GLY A 2 3.30 -3.07 6.79
C GLY A 2 1.88 -3.61 6.64
N ASP A 3 1.81 -4.88 6.28
CA ASP A 3 0.58 -5.66 6.20
C ASP A 3 0.07 -5.97 7.62
N LEU A 4 -1.09 -5.39 7.96
CA LEU A 4 -1.75 -5.59 9.25
C LEU A 4 -2.78 -6.72 9.21
N ASN A 5 -3.08 -7.28 8.03
CA ASN A 5 -4.13 -8.27 7.81
C ASN A 5 -5.49 -7.91 8.44
N ASN A 6 -5.75 -6.62 8.65
CA ASN A 6 -6.96 -6.08 9.25
C ASN A 6 -7.28 -4.73 8.63
N VAL A 7 -8.57 -4.51 8.36
CA VAL A 7 -9.11 -3.21 7.97
C VAL A 7 -9.49 -2.40 9.21
N MET A 8 -9.30 -1.09 9.16
CA MET A 8 -9.67 -0.13 10.21
C MET A 8 -11.03 0.51 9.97
N ASN A 9 -11.48 0.55 8.72
CA ASN A 9 -12.79 1.08 8.34
C ASN A 9 -13.54 0.13 7.40
N PRO A 10 -14.88 0.10 7.44
CA PRO A 10 -15.69 -0.68 6.49
C PRO A 10 -15.36 -0.40 5.02
N ASP A 11 -15.11 0.87 4.69
CA ASP A 11 -14.86 1.34 3.31
C ASP A 11 -13.51 0.87 2.74
N GLU A 12 -12.65 0.28 3.59
CA GLU A 12 -11.38 -0.32 3.19
C GLU A 12 -11.55 -1.73 2.61
N LYS A 13 -12.80 -2.23 2.51
CA LYS A 13 -13.14 -3.52 1.94
C LYS A 13 -14.27 -3.35 0.92
N SER A 14 -14.04 -3.79 -0.31
CA SER A 14 -15.01 -3.60 -1.40
C SER A 14 -16.27 -4.48 -1.29
N SER A 15 -16.27 -5.47 -0.41
CA SER A 15 -17.39 -6.38 -0.20
C SER A 15 -18.19 -6.01 1.04
N SER A 16 -19.51 -6.21 1.01
CA SER A 16 -20.40 -6.01 2.17
C SER A 16 -20.18 -6.98 3.34
N ASN A 17 -19.36 -8.02 3.17
CA ASN A 17 -19.01 -8.97 4.23
C ASN A 17 -18.00 -8.36 5.21
N ILE A 18 -18.48 -7.48 6.08
CA ILE A 18 -17.66 -6.74 7.04
C ILE A 18 -17.89 -7.30 8.45
N ASN A 19 -16.79 -7.63 9.15
CA ASN A 19 -16.84 -8.00 10.55
C ASN A 19 -16.59 -6.76 11.43
N ALA A 20 -17.66 -6.07 11.82
CA ALA A 20 -17.59 -4.84 12.62
C ALA A 20 -16.90 -5.05 13.99
N SER A 21 -17.11 -6.21 14.63
CA SER A 21 -16.44 -6.52 15.90
C SER A 21 -14.93 -6.62 15.74
N ARG A 22 -14.45 -7.24 14.66
CA ARG A 22 -13.01 -7.35 14.37
C ARG A 22 -12.39 -5.98 14.13
N ILE A 23 -13.06 -5.12 13.36
CA ILE A 23 -12.64 -3.72 13.14
C ILE A 23 -12.56 -2.97 14.47
N GLN A 24 -13.58 -3.08 15.31
CA GLN A 24 -13.63 -2.40 16.60
C GLN A 24 -12.50 -2.86 17.54
N CYS A 25 -12.27 -4.17 17.63
CA CYS A 25 -11.17 -4.72 18.43
C CYS A 25 -9.81 -4.24 17.92
N PHE A 26 -9.61 -4.20 16.61
CA PHE A 26 -8.37 -3.74 16.01
C PHE A 26 -8.13 -2.24 16.27
N ASN A 27 -9.14 -1.40 16.05
CA ASN A 27 -9.05 0.03 16.36
C ASN A 27 -8.82 0.30 17.84
N HIS A 28 -9.42 -0.50 18.73
CA HIS A 28 -9.15 -0.41 20.16
C HIS A 28 -7.69 -0.73 20.49
N PHE A 29 -7.13 -1.78 19.88
CA PHE A 29 -5.73 -2.15 20.03
C PHE A 29 -4.80 -1.03 19.54
N VAL A 30 -5.02 -0.51 18.33
CA VAL A 30 -4.24 0.61 17.76
C VAL A 30 -4.26 1.82 18.69
N LYS A 31 -5.45 2.22 19.17
CA LYS A 31 -5.61 3.34 20.09
C LYS A 31 -4.93 3.10 21.44
N ARG A 32 -5.03 1.89 21.99
CA ARG A 32 -4.39 1.52 23.26
C ARG A 32 -2.86 1.58 23.16
N CYS A 33 -2.30 1.31 21.98
CA CYS A 33 -0.88 1.46 21.70
C CYS A 33 -0.45 2.92 21.45
N GLY A 34 -1.37 3.89 21.51
CA GLY A 34 -1.09 5.30 21.23
C GLY A 34 -0.72 5.56 19.77
N LEU A 35 -1.22 4.71 18.86
CA LEU A 35 -0.96 4.78 17.43
C LEU A 35 -2.12 5.42 16.69
N VAL A 36 -1.81 6.04 15.56
CA VAL A 36 -2.77 6.60 14.60
C VAL A 36 -2.43 6.12 13.20
N ASP A 37 -3.44 5.89 12.36
CA ASP A 37 -3.23 5.63 10.94
C ASP A 37 -2.85 6.94 10.23
N LEU A 38 -1.73 6.92 9.52
CA LEU A 38 -1.30 8.03 8.70
C LEU A 38 -2.08 8.03 7.39
N ALA A 39 -2.60 9.20 7.02
CA ALA A 39 -3.28 9.38 5.74
C ALA A 39 -2.36 9.02 4.57
N PHE A 40 -2.93 8.39 3.55
CA PHE A 40 -2.21 7.95 2.37
C PHE A 40 -2.69 8.66 1.10
N ASN A 41 -1.87 8.61 0.07
CA ASN A 41 -2.15 9.02 -1.29
C ASN A 41 -2.12 7.81 -2.22
N GLY A 42 -2.74 7.92 -3.40
CA GLY A 42 -2.77 6.84 -4.39
C GLY A 42 -3.99 5.91 -4.22
N PRO A 43 -3.91 4.64 -4.66
CA PRO A 43 -5.03 3.71 -4.65
C PRO A 43 -5.57 3.44 -3.25
N ALA A 44 -6.91 3.30 -3.14
CA ALA A 44 -7.60 3.03 -1.89
C ALA A 44 -7.34 1.62 -1.34
N TYR A 45 -7.02 0.66 -2.22
CA TYR A 45 -6.83 -0.75 -1.87
C TYR A 45 -5.40 -1.19 -2.17
N THR A 46 -4.86 -2.07 -1.33
CA THR A 46 -3.49 -2.59 -1.43
C THR A 46 -3.44 -4.10 -1.67
N TRP A 47 -4.59 -4.77 -1.55
CA TRP A 47 -4.74 -6.20 -1.76
C TRP A 47 -5.98 -6.53 -2.61
N CYS A 48 -5.91 -7.63 -3.35
CA CYS A 48 -7.03 -8.20 -4.11
C CYS A 48 -6.97 -9.73 -4.03
N ASN A 49 -8.12 -10.38 -3.89
CA ASN A 49 -8.22 -11.84 -3.84
C ASN A 49 -8.01 -12.55 -5.20
N LYS A 50 -7.69 -11.80 -6.27
CA LYS A 50 -7.43 -12.28 -7.63
C LYS A 50 -8.48 -13.25 -8.19
N ARG A 51 -9.75 -13.11 -7.79
CA ARG A 51 -10.82 -13.88 -8.41
C ARG A 51 -11.10 -13.34 -9.81
N PHE A 52 -10.58 -14.03 -10.83
CA PHE A 52 -10.77 -13.65 -12.23
C PHE A 52 -12.10 -14.15 -12.83
N THR A 53 -12.71 -15.17 -12.23
CA THR A 53 -13.95 -15.81 -12.70
C THR A 53 -15.21 -15.29 -12.00
N SER A 54 -15.07 -14.40 -11.01
CA SER A 54 -16.16 -13.77 -10.26
C SER A 54 -15.75 -12.35 -9.86
N THR A 55 -16.64 -11.57 -9.24
CA THR A 55 -16.29 -10.22 -8.78
C THR A 55 -15.14 -10.28 -7.76
N PRO A 56 -13.97 -9.68 -8.04
CA PRO A 56 -12.87 -9.65 -7.10
C PRO A 56 -13.19 -8.80 -5.87
N VAL A 57 -12.61 -9.18 -4.74
CA VAL A 57 -12.69 -8.42 -3.49
C VAL A 57 -11.36 -7.72 -3.27
N TYR A 58 -11.45 -6.43 -2.99
CA TYR A 58 -10.31 -5.56 -2.71
C TYR A 58 -10.32 -5.16 -1.24
N GLU A 59 -9.13 -5.10 -0.64
CA GLU A 59 -8.92 -4.70 0.75
C GLU A 59 -7.72 -3.76 0.87
N ARG A 60 -7.76 -2.86 1.84
CA ARG A 60 -6.58 -2.12 2.30
C ARG A 60 -5.98 -2.83 3.52
N LEU A 61 -4.95 -3.64 3.31
CA LEU A 61 -4.30 -4.42 4.36
C LEU A 61 -2.96 -3.82 4.81
N ASP A 62 -2.25 -3.19 3.88
CA ASP A 62 -1.08 -2.38 4.19
C ASP A 62 -1.46 -1.00 4.74
N SER A 63 -0.96 -0.65 5.93
CA SER A 63 -1.20 0.65 6.57
C SER A 63 0.04 1.16 7.31
N CYS A 64 0.04 2.47 7.59
CA CYS A 64 1.15 3.17 8.21
C CYS A 64 0.72 3.73 9.56
N LEU A 65 0.98 3.00 10.63
CA LEU A 65 0.70 3.48 11.98
C LEU A 65 1.87 4.29 12.54
N ALA A 66 1.57 5.40 13.20
CA ALA A 66 2.55 6.26 13.86
C ALA A 66 2.10 6.64 15.27
N ASN A 67 3.07 6.87 16.17
CA ASN A 67 2.79 7.43 17.49
C ASN A 67 2.95 8.96 17.49
N ALA A 68 2.60 9.60 18.61
CA ALA A 68 2.69 11.05 18.76
C ALA A 68 4.10 11.61 18.49
N ASP A 69 5.14 10.92 18.96
CA ASP A 69 6.54 11.36 18.78
C ASP A 69 6.95 11.36 17.30
N TRP A 70 6.51 10.36 16.53
CA TRP A 70 6.73 10.31 15.08
C TRP A 70 6.02 11.45 14.38
N CYS A 71 4.74 11.70 14.73
CA CYS A 71 3.97 12.81 14.16
C CYS A 71 4.63 14.17 14.45
N ALA A 72 5.19 14.36 15.65
CA ALA A 72 5.90 15.57 16.03
C ALA A 72 7.25 15.72 15.29
N SER A 73 7.98 14.61 15.13
CA SER A 73 9.31 14.60 14.48
C SER A 73 9.24 14.71 12.96
N PHE A 74 8.18 14.17 12.35
CA PHE A 74 8.00 14.08 10.90
C PHE A 74 6.60 14.59 10.47
N PRO A 75 6.29 15.87 10.71
CA PRO A 75 4.95 16.42 10.42
C PRO A 75 4.61 16.39 8.92
N ASN A 76 5.62 16.35 8.05
CA ASN A 76 5.46 16.29 6.60
C ASN A 76 5.55 14.86 6.04
N THR A 77 5.24 13.85 6.86
CA THR A 77 5.19 12.45 6.42
C THR A 77 4.09 12.29 5.38
N ASN A 78 4.47 11.90 4.17
CA ASN A 78 3.50 11.49 3.15
C ASN A 78 3.58 9.99 2.95
N VAL A 79 2.44 9.33 3.00
CA VAL A 79 2.30 7.89 2.72
C VAL A 79 1.69 7.74 1.33
N TYR A 80 2.22 6.82 0.52
CA TYR A 80 1.70 6.49 -0.80
C TYR A 80 1.43 5.00 -0.89
N ASN A 81 0.22 4.63 -1.30
CA ASN A 81 -0.09 3.27 -1.75
C ASN A 81 0.33 3.13 -3.22
N LEU A 82 0.89 1.98 -3.58
CA LEU A 82 1.17 1.64 -4.98
C LEU A 82 0.04 0.83 -5.61
N PRO A 83 -0.10 0.86 -6.96
CA PRO A 83 -1.06 0.02 -7.65
C PRO A 83 -0.86 -1.48 -7.39
N ILE A 84 -1.94 -2.25 -7.52
CA ILE A 84 -1.90 -3.71 -7.50
C ILE A 84 -1.48 -4.17 -8.90
N ILE A 85 -0.18 -4.39 -9.11
CA ILE A 85 0.44 -4.66 -10.42
C ILE A 85 0.93 -6.11 -10.53
N LEU A 86 0.04 -7.09 -10.30
CA LEU A 86 0.20 -8.55 -10.53
C LEU A 86 0.66 -9.40 -9.34
N ILE A 87 1.31 -8.83 -8.32
CA ILE A 87 1.68 -9.55 -7.10
C ILE A 87 0.64 -9.29 -6.01
N ASP A 88 0.29 -10.36 -5.32
CA ASP A 88 -0.78 -10.55 -4.33
C ASP A 88 -0.71 -9.53 -3.20
N HIS A 89 0.52 -9.09 -2.93
CA HIS A 89 0.87 -7.93 -2.14
C HIS A 89 1.72 -7.01 -3.02
N THR A 90 1.33 -5.76 -3.16
CA THR A 90 2.28 -4.70 -3.51
C THR A 90 2.68 -4.04 -2.19
N PRO A 91 3.81 -4.43 -1.54
CA PRO A 91 4.31 -3.73 -0.37
C PRO A 91 4.95 -2.43 -0.84
N GLY A 92 4.09 -1.48 -1.18
CA GLY A 92 4.47 -0.23 -1.82
C GLY A 92 4.00 0.92 -0.99
N LEU A 93 4.48 1.00 0.25
CA LEU A 93 4.17 2.11 1.12
C LEU A 93 5.40 3.01 1.20
N THR A 94 5.37 4.15 0.52
CA THR A 94 6.53 5.07 0.55
C THR A 94 6.24 6.19 1.54
N ILE A 95 7.12 6.36 2.54
CA ILE A 95 7.14 7.52 3.43
C ILE A 95 8.13 8.54 2.86
N THR A 96 7.67 9.73 2.48
CA THR A 96 8.56 10.86 2.16
C THR A 96 8.47 11.91 3.25
N GLY A 97 9.62 12.33 3.79
CA GLY A 97 9.77 13.54 4.59
C GLY A 97 10.34 14.67 3.74
N SER A 98 9.99 15.92 4.03
CA SER A 98 10.35 17.11 3.24
C SER A 98 11.85 17.46 3.15
N SER A 99 12.75 16.57 3.60
CA SER A 99 14.21 16.74 3.50
C SER A 99 14.91 15.65 2.69
N PHE A 100 14.20 14.69 2.09
CA PHE A 100 14.86 13.76 1.17
C PHE A 100 15.13 14.48 -0.15
N ARG A 101 16.40 14.88 -0.36
CA ARG A 101 16.93 15.12 -1.71
C ARG A 101 16.48 13.93 -2.55
N ARG A 102 15.68 14.17 -3.60
CA ARG A 102 15.20 13.12 -4.51
C ARG A 102 16.36 12.16 -4.76
N PRO A 103 16.26 10.86 -4.38
CA PRO A 103 17.22 9.91 -4.88
C PRO A 103 17.16 10.02 -6.39
N ARG A 104 18.30 10.20 -7.05
CA ARG A 104 18.35 10.09 -8.52
C ARG A 104 17.77 8.72 -8.85
N PHE A 105 16.58 8.72 -9.42
CA PHE A 105 15.93 7.50 -9.89
C PHE A 105 16.78 7.01 -11.06
N HIS A 106 17.63 6.03 -10.81
CA HIS A 106 18.32 5.32 -11.87
C HIS A 106 17.32 4.29 -12.37
N PHE A 107 16.85 4.46 -13.60
CA PHE A 107 16.19 3.38 -14.32
C PHE A 107 17.14 2.17 -14.33
N LYS A 108 16.77 1.12 -13.62
CA LYS A 108 17.46 -0.16 -13.68
C LYS A 108 16.72 -1.04 -14.69
N PHE A 109 17.41 -1.30 -15.77
CA PHE A 109 17.02 -2.27 -16.77
C PHE A 109 17.68 -3.60 -16.40
N GLU A 110 16.89 -4.65 -16.23
CA GLU A 110 17.41 -5.98 -15.98
C GLU A 110 17.81 -6.62 -17.32
N ASN A 111 19.06 -7.06 -17.44
CA ASN A 111 19.63 -7.55 -18.71
C ASN A 111 18.88 -8.76 -19.31
N TRP A 112 18.12 -9.50 -18.51
CA TRP A 112 17.36 -10.66 -18.99
C TRP A 112 16.17 -10.29 -19.87
N TRP A 113 15.67 -9.05 -19.81
CA TRP A 113 14.61 -8.55 -20.71
C TRP A 113 15.05 -8.47 -22.18
N LEU A 114 16.37 -8.45 -22.46
CA LEU A 114 16.90 -8.56 -23.83
C LEU A 114 16.91 -9.99 -24.37
N MET A 115 16.66 -10.98 -23.51
CA MET A 115 16.65 -12.39 -23.88
C MET A 115 15.25 -12.92 -24.16
N GLU A 116 14.22 -12.08 -24.02
CA GLU A 116 12.83 -12.42 -24.34
C GLU A 116 12.58 -12.14 -25.84
N GLU A 117 12.13 -13.15 -26.58
CA GLU A 117 12.00 -13.09 -28.05
C GLU A 117 11.04 -11.98 -28.53
N ASP A 118 10.13 -11.55 -27.67
CA ASP A 118 9.12 -10.52 -27.96
C ASP A 118 9.66 -9.07 -27.88
N PHE A 119 10.82 -8.84 -27.27
CA PHE A 119 11.38 -7.49 -27.07
C PHE A 119 11.92 -6.86 -28.37
N GLN A 120 12.17 -7.66 -29.40
CA GLN A 120 12.67 -7.19 -30.70
C GLN A 120 11.59 -6.50 -31.56
N SER A 121 10.32 -6.52 -31.15
CA SER A 121 9.20 -6.03 -31.97
C SER A 121 8.78 -4.57 -31.72
N VAL A 122 9.42 -3.87 -30.77
CA VAL A 122 9.05 -2.47 -30.46
C VAL A 122 9.90 -1.48 -31.27
N PRO A 123 9.30 -0.66 -32.16
CA PRO A 123 10.03 0.39 -32.86
C PRO A 123 10.48 1.44 -31.85
N LYS A 124 11.77 1.73 -31.83
CA LYS A 124 12.34 2.83 -31.03
C LYS A 124 12.02 4.16 -31.73
N THR A 125 11.17 4.99 -31.14
CA THR A 125 11.04 6.43 -31.46
C THR A 125 11.88 7.28 -30.53
#